data_AF-A0A9X7VWG4-F1
#
_entry.id   AF-A0A9X7VWG4-F1
#
_cell.length_a   1.000
_cell.length_b   1.000
_cell.length_c   1.000
_cell.angle_alpha   90.00
_cell.angle_beta   90.00
_cell.angle_gamma   90.00
#
_symmetry.space_group_name_H-M   'P 1'
#
loop_
_entity.id
_entity.type
_entity.pdbx_description
1 polymer ?
#
loop_
_entity_poly.entity_id
_entity_poly.type
_entity_poly.pdbx_seq_one_letter_code
_entity_poly.pdbx_strand_id
1 'polypeptide(L)'
;MQFRPVKSRTESIVDPQAGFMEFRLDTALGYQEWRGMFAELGVKGTLFNGYMVQSEKEGVQISTTPIQIHLFDGAIYLAPPFEARSYYFEIPRQNVKLGKVYFQIPPDRNAASLDGFKPKRTDMYALDIWAVEGHGEQTIYTLVFEARIKTDEREYHISRFESEQIFR
;
A
#
# COMPACT_ATOMS: atom_id res chain seq x y z
N MET A 1 -24.03 -5.46 6.45
CA MET A 1 -23.72 -4.02 6.57
C MET A 1 -23.16 -3.55 5.23
N GLN A 2 -23.58 -2.40 4.70
CA GLN A 2 -23.05 -1.86 3.45
C GLN A 2 -21.66 -1.26 3.71
N PHE A 3 -20.62 -1.73 3.02
CA PHE A 3 -19.28 -1.15 3.12
C PHE A 3 -19.30 0.28 2.58
N ARG A 4 -18.81 1.23 3.37
CA ARG A 4 -18.62 2.62 2.98
C ARG A 4 -17.20 3.01 3.35
N PRO A 5 -16.31 3.28 2.38
CA PRO A 5 -14.92 3.61 2.67
C PRO A 5 -14.85 4.82 3.61
N VAL A 6 -14.20 4.63 4.76
CA VAL A 6 -13.79 5.76 5.60
C VAL A 6 -12.57 6.43 4.99
N LYS A 7 -12.43 7.75 5.18
CA LYS A 7 -11.32 8.53 4.62
C LYS A 7 -9.98 8.01 5.11
N SER A 8 -9.06 7.76 4.18
CA SER A 8 -7.70 7.37 4.54
C SER A 8 -6.90 8.54 5.09
N ARG A 9 -6.07 8.27 6.11
CA ARG A 9 -5.04 9.21 6.56
C ARG A 9 -3.89 9.34 5.55
N THR A 10 -3.73 8.38 4.64
CA THR A 10 -2.71 8.42 3.58
C THR A 10 -2.78 9.70 2.77
N GLU A 11 -4.00 10.16 2.49
CA GLU A 11 -4.27 11.42 1.76
C GLU A 11 -3.77 12.69 2.48
N SER A 12 -3.44 12.60 3.77
CA SER A 12 -2.84 13.70 4.54
C SER A 12 -1.32 13.62 4.68
N ILE A 13 -0.72 12.47 4.33
CA ILE A 13 0.72 12.22 4.47
C ILE A 13 1.46 12.12 3.13
N VAL A 14 0.78 11.77 2.03
CA VAL A 14 1.38 11.78 0.68
C VAL A 14 1.23 13.15 0.02
N ASP A 15 2.00 13.40 -1.04
CA ASP A 15 1.91 14.63 -1.84
C ASP A 15 0.44 14.94 -2.23
N PRO A 16 -0.08 16.15 -1.95
CA PRO A 16 -1.43 16.55 -2.36
C PRO A 16 -1.70 16.46 -3.88
N GLN A 17 -0.65 16.44 -4.70
CA GLN A 17 -0.72 16.26 -6.15
C GLN A 17 -0.59 14.78 -6.57
N ALA A 18 -0.53 13.84 -5.62
CA ALA A 18 -0.48 12.42 -5.93
C ALA A 18 -1.76 11.96 -6.66
N GLY A 19 -1.57 11.18 -7.70
CA GLY A 19 -2.62 10.41 -8.34
C GLY A 19 -2.95 9.17 -7.52
N PHE A 20 -4.13 8.60 -7.78
CA PHE A 20 -4.49 7.33 -7.18
C PHE A 20 -5.23 6.41 -8.14
N MET A 21 -5.09 5.11 -7.91
CA MET A 21 -5.89 4.05 -8.54
C MET A 21 -6.59 3.26 -7.44
N GLU A 22 -7.87 2.98 -7.65
CA GLU A 22 -8.70 2.22 -6.73
C GLU A 22 -9.06 0.86 -7.33
N PHE A 23 -8.98 -0.17 -6.49
CA PHE A 23 -9.22 -1.55 -6.88
C PHE A 23 -10.27 -2.16 -5.97
N ARG A 24 -11.30 -2.74 -6.59
CA ARG A 24 -12.34 -3.48 -5.88
C ARG A 24 -11.84 -4.86 -5.46
N LEU A 25 -11.12 -4.86 -4.35
CA LEU A 25 -10.52 -6.06 -3.79
C LEU A 25 -11.55 -7.01 -3.21
N ASP A 26 -12.83 -6.67 -3.09
CA ASP A 26 -13.88 -7.64 -2.78
C ASP A 26 -14.14 -8.61 -3.95
N THR A 27 -13.97 -8.16 -5.18
CA THR A 27 -14.20 -8.95 -6.40
C THR A 27 -12.97 -9.78 -6.82
N ALA A 28 -13.20 -10.89 -7.52
CA ALA A 28 -12.11 -11.70 -8.07
C ALA A 28 -11.29 -10.93 -9.11
N LEU A 29 -11.98 -10.25 -10.05
CA LEU A 29 -11.34 -9.44 -11.10
C LEU A 29 -10.51 -8.30 -10.50
N GLY A 30 -11.08 -7.49 -9.61
CA GLY A 30 -10.35 -6.36 -9.01
C GLY A 30 -9.14 -6.79 -8.18
N TYR A 31 -9.20 -7.96 -7.55
CA TYR A 31 -8.04 -8.53 -6.86
C TYR A 31 -6.97 -9.06 -7.82
N GLN A 32 -7.37 -9.63 -8.96
CA GLN A 32 -6.44 -10.04 -10.01
C GLN A 32 -5.76 -8.83 -10.66
N GLU A 33 -6.49 -7.76 -10.94
CA GLU A 33 -5.95 -6.50 -11.45
C GLU A 33 -4.94 -5.88 -10.47
N TRP A 34 -5.29 -5.87 -9.17
CA TRP A 34 -4.38 -5.45 -8.09
C TRP A 34 -3.09 -6.27 -8.12
N ARG A 35 -3.18 -7.60 -8.13
CA ARG A 35 -2.01 -8.49 -8.18
C ARG A 35 -1.19 -8.33 -9.45
N GLY A 36 -1.87 -8.19 -10.60
CA GLY A 36 -1.26 -7.99 -11.91
C GLY A 36 -0.42 -6.72 -11.95
N MET A 37 -0.91 -5.62 -11.35
CA MET A 37 -0.14 -4.39 -11.20
C MET A 37 1.21 -4.64 -10.50
N PHE A 38 1.22 -5.37 -9.37
CA PHE A 38 2.49 -5.66 -8.67
C PHE A 38 3.40 -6.63 -9.42
N ALA A 39 2.84 -7.58 -10.17
CA ALA A 39 3.64 -8.53 -10.96
C ALA A 39 4.36 -7.84 -12.14
N GLU A 40 3.68 -6.92 -12.83
CA GLU A 40 4.23 -6.16 -13.96
C GLU A 40 5.35 -5.19 -13.57
N LEU A 41 5.41 -4.78 -12.30
CA LEU A 41 6.46 -3.90 -11.76
C LEU A 41 7.83 -4.58 -11.58
N GLY A 42 8.07 -5.73 -12.23
CA GLY A 42 9.36 -6.44 -12.21
C GLY A 42 9.65 -7.19 -10.91
N VAL A 43 8.60 -7.50 -10.15
CA VAL A 43 8.67 -8.12 -8.84
C VAL A 43 8.66 -9.65 -9.02
N LYS A 44 9.81 -10.32 -8.89
CA LYS A 44 9.86 -11.80 -8.82
C LYS A 44 9.14 -12.27 -7.53
N GLY A 45 7.81 -12.42 -7.61
CA GLY A 45 6.94 -12.72 -6.48
C GLY A 45 6.80 -11.54 -5.52
N THR A 46 5.68 -10.81 -5.56
CA THR A 46 5.14 -10.00 -4.45
C THR A 46 6.15 -9.48 -3.39
N LEU A 47 6.89 -8.43 -3.74
CA LEU A 47 7.87 -7.71 -2.91
C LEU A 47 7.54 -6.22 -3.00
N PHE A 48 6.40 -5.83 -2.42
CA PHE A 48 6.24 -4.44 -2.00
C PHE A 48 7.07 -4.28 -0.73
N ASN A 49 8.14 -3.49 -0.76
CA ASN A 49 8.94 -3.17 0.43
C ASN A 49 8.58 -1.75 0.87
N GLY A 50 8.18 -1.59 2.11
CA GLY A 50 7.80 -0.28 2.65
C GLY A 50 7.74 -0.30 4.16
N TYR A 51 7.04 0.67 4.74
CA TYR A 51 6.80 0.78 6.16
C TYR A 51 5.30 0.83 6.42
N MET A 52 4.86 0.27 7.53
CA MET A 52 3.45 0.28 7.92
C MET A 52 3.16 1.52 8.75
N VAL A 53 2.04 2.18 8.47
CA VAL A 53 1.53 3.24 9.33
C VAL A 53 0.59 2.63 10.37
N GLN A 54 0.92 2.79 11.63
CA GLN A 54 0.11 2.43 12.78
C GLN A 54 -0.71 3.65 13.20
N SER A 55 -2.03 3.57 12.97
CA SER A 55 -2.96 4.61 13.40
C SER A 55 -3.42 4.32 14.83
N GLU A 56 -2.72 4.84 15.84
CA GLU A 56 -3.22 4.87 17.21
C GLU A 56 -4.02 6.15 17.49
N LYS A 57 -4.76 6.16 18.61
CA LYS A 57 -5.64 7.27 19.00
C LYS A 57 -4.90 8.60 19.25
N GLU A 58 -3.60 8.56 19.53
CA GLU A 58 -2.79 9.73 19.95
C GLU A 58 -1.75 10.18 18.91
N GLY A 59 -1.69 9.58 17.72
CA GLY A 59 -0.76 10.01 16.68
C GLY A 59 -0.62 9.00 15.53
N VAL A 60 0.04 9.43 14.46
CA VAL A 60 0.45 8.56 13.34
C VAL A 60 1.85 8.07 13.65
N GLN A 61 1.98 6.78 13.96
CA GLN A 61 3.29 6.14 14.12
C GLN A 61 3.61 5.33 12.87
N ILE A 62 4.90 5.21 12.55
CA ILE A 62 5.37 4.46 11.40
C ILE A 62 6.27 3.36 11.92
N SER A 63 6.10 2.14 11.40
CA SER A 63 6.96 1.02 11.76
C SER A 63 8.43 1.40 11.56
N THR A 64 9.28 1.06 12.52
CA THR A 64 10.73 1.22 12.38
C THR A 64 11.34 0.10 11.56
N THR A 65 10.68 -1.05 11.50
CA THR A 65 11.02 -2.19 10.65
C THR A 65 10.36 -2.04 9.29
N PRO A 66 11.10 -2.22 8.18
CA PRO A 66 10.50 -2.37 6.87
C PRO A 66 9.61 -3.62 6.82
N ILE A 67 8.74 -3.71 5.84
CA ILE A 67 7.85 -4.84 5.64
C ILE A 67 7.70 -5.20 4.16
N GLN A 68 7.41 -6.48 3.91
CA GLN A 68 7.08 -7.07 2.62
C GLN A 68 5.61 -7.45 2.55
N ILE A 69 4.93 -7.04 1.47
CA ILE A 69 3.56 -7.49 1.18
C ILE A 69 3.60 -8.70 0.25
N HIS A 70 3.01 -9.78 0.71
CA HIS A 70 2.78 -10.99 -0.07
C HIS A 70 1.29 -11.10 -0.43
N LEU A 71 0.99 -11.22 -1.72
CA LEU A 71 -0.37 -11.27 -2.27
C LEU A 71 -0.71 -12.69 -2.76
N PHE A 72 -1.44 -13.45 -1.96
CA PHE A 72 -1.91 -14.80 -2.31
C PHE A 72 -3.40 -14.81 -2.62
N ASP A 73 -3.91 -15.91 -3.18
CA ASP A 73 -5.33 -16.03 -3.50
C ASP A 73 -6.23 -15.97 -2.26
N GLY A 74 -5.77 -16.54 -1.14
CA GLY A 74 -6.55 -16.65 0.09
C GLY A 74 -6.37 -15.50 1.10
N ALA A 75 -5.28 -14.74 1.00
CA ALA A 75 -4.97 -13.67 1.95
C ALA A 75 -3.87 -12.75 1.44
N ILE A 76 -3.77 -11.58 2.07
CA ILE A 76 -2.64 -10.67 1.99
C ILE A 76 -1.83 -10.82 3.28
N TYR A 77 -0.52 -11.02 3.17
CA TYR A 77 0.36 -11.09 4.34
C TYR A 77 1.36 -9.95 4.36
N LEU A 78 1.64 -9.45 5.55
CA LEU A 78 2.70 -8.48 5.83
C LEU A 78 3.78 -9.18 6.67
N ALA A 79 5.01 -9.19 6.20
CA ALA A 79 6.16 -9.85 6.86
C ALA A 79 7.36 -8.91 6.97
N PRO A 80 8.32 -9.14 7.86
CA PRO A 80 9.63 -8.50 7.74
C PRO A 80 10.32 -8.93 6.42
N PRO A 81 11.22 -8.11 5.86
CA PRO A 81 11.93 -8.46 4.66
C PRO A 81 12.67 -9.78 4.79
N PHE A 82 12.59 -10.62 3.74
CA PHE A 82 13.28 -11.91 3.64
C PHE A 82 12.76 -13.00 4.60
N GLU A 83 11.67 -12.74 5.33
CA GLU A 83 11.05 -13.71 6.24
C GLU A 83 9.64 -14.12 5.77
N ALA A 84 9.54 -15.26 5.06
CA ALA A 84 8.24 -15.76 4.58
C ALA A 84 7.53 -16.71 5.55
N ARG A 85 8.18 -17.12 6.66
CA ARG A 85 7.64 -18.12 7.60
C ARG A 85 7.02 -17.52 8.86
N SER A 86 7.24 -16.22 9.08
CA SER A 86 6.90 -15.46 10.28
C SER A 86 6.20 -14.16 9.87
N TYR A 87 4.96 -14.28 9.38
CA TYR A 87 4.15 -13.11 9.02
C TYR A 87 3.78 -12.31 10.28
N TYR A 88 3.93 -10.99 10.23
CA TYR A 88 3.46 -10.09 11.28
C TYR A 88 1.94 -9.96 11.27
N PHE A 89 1.35 -9.87 10.08
CA PHE A 89 -0.09 -9.72 9.91
C PHE A 89 -0.59 -10.56 8.74
N GLU A 90 -1.73 -11.22 8.96
CA GLU A 90 -2.53 -11.84 7.92
C GLU A 90 -3.83 -11.06 7.77
N ILE A 91 -4.16 -10.66 6.55
CA ILE A 91 -5.43 -10.04 6.19
C ILE A 91 -6.19 -11.04 5.32
N PRO A 92 -7.15 -11.79 5.89
CA PRO A 92 -7.91 -12.78 5.13
C PRO A 92 -8.62 -12.15 3.95
N ARG A 93 -8.58 -12.80 2.79
CA ARG A 93 -9.11 -12.25 1.53
C ARG A 93 -10.60 -11.89 1.62
N GLN A 94 -11.37 -12.64 2.41
CA GLN A 94 -12.79 -12.39 2.65
C GLN A 94 -13.07 -11.07 3.40
N ASN A 95 -12.09 -10.57 4.16
CA ASN A 95 -12.20 -9.34 4.93
C ASN A 95 -11.85 -8.11 4.10
N VAL A 96 -11.01 -8.25 3.07
CA VAL A 96 -10.56 -7.15 2.21
C VAL A 96 -11.71 -6.63 1.32
N LYS A 97 -11.80 -5.30 1.16
CA LYS A 97 -12.86 -4.61 0.40
C LYS A 97 -12.34 -3.70 -0.70
N LEU A 98 -11.38 -2.85 -0.39
CA LEU A 98 -10.85 -1.84 -1.30
C LEU A 98 -9.34 -1.76 -1.16
N GLY A 99 -8.66 -1.55 -2.27
CA GLY A 99 -7.23 -1.27 -2.34
C GLY A 99 -7.05 0.06 -3.05
N LYS A 100 -6.17 0.92 -2.55
CA LYS A 100 -5.84 2.18 -3.19
C LYS A 100 -4.34 2.30 -3.31
N VAL A 101 -3.85 2.70 -4.47
CA VAL A 101 -2.43 2.93 -4.74
C VAL A 101 -2.22 4.39 -5.04
N TYR A 102 -1.27 5.01 -4.36
CA TYR A 102 -0.90 6.42 -4.51
C TYR A 102 0.43 6.54 -5.24
N PHE A 103 0.50 7.43 -6.23
CA PHE A 103 1.68 7.59 -7.07
C PHE A 103 1.86 9.03 -7.56
N GLN A 104 3.08 9.35 -7.96
CA GLN A 104 3.42 10.63 -8.59
C GLN A 104 2.78 10.70 -9.98
N ILE A 105 1.97 11.74 -10.23
CA ILE A 105 1.54 12.06 -11.58
C ILE A 105 2.71 12.73 -12.31
N PRO A 106 3.16 12.20 -13.47
CA PRO A 106 4.18 12.87 -14.26
C PRO A 106 3.72 14.29 -14.63
N PRO A 107 4.58 15.32 -14.54
CA PRO A 107 4.19 16.71 -14.73
C PRO A 107 3.68 17.02 -16.15
N ASP A 108 3.95 16.17 -17.12
CA ASP A 108 3.47 16.22 -18.50
C ASP A 108 2.08 15.59 -18.69
N ARG A 109 1.48 15.00 -17.65
CA ARG A 109 0.19 14.31 -17.71
C ARG A 109 -0.91 15.05 -16.96
N ASN A 110 -2.10 15.07 -17.55
CA ASN A 110 -3.34 15.53 -16.91
C ASN A 110 -4.23 14.35 -16.51
N ALA A 111 -5.24 14.58 -15.66
CA ALA A 111 -6.13 13.53 -15.16
C ALA A 111 -6.82 12.71 -16.27
N ALA A 112 -7.15 13.33 -17.40
CA ALA A 112 -7.76 12.66 -18.56
C ALA A 112 -6.79 11.70 -19.28
N SER A 113 -5.48 11.90 -19.16
CA SER A 113 -4.43 11.06 -19.73
C SER A 113 -4.00 9.88 -18.85
N LEU A 114 -4.70 9.68 -17.72
CA LEU A 114 -4.42 8.61 -16.76
C LEU A 114 -5.23 7.33 -17.04
N ASP A 115 -6.13 7.31 -18.02
CA ASP A 115 -6.81 6.08 -18.41
C ASP A 115 -5.81 5.04 -18.95
N GLY A 116 -5.86 3.82 -18.41
CA GLY A 116 -4.87 2.77 -18.66
C GLY A 116 -3.45 3.08 -18.19
N PHE A 117 -3.22 4.17 -17.46
CA PHE A 117 -1.90 4.52 -16.93
C PHE A 117 -1.48 3.54 -15.84
N LYS A 118 -0.29 2.95 -16.01
CA LYS A 118 0.34 2.10 -15.00
C LYS A 118 1.55 2.86 -14.44
N PRO A 119 1.54 3.27 -13.17
CA PRO A 119 2.67 3.96 -12.57
C PRO A 119 3.87 3.04 -12.51
N LYS A 120 5.08 3.59 -12.65
CA LYS A 120 6.29 2.80 -12.38
C LYS A 120 6.42 2.60 -10.87
N ARG A 121 7.12 1.54 -10.48
CA ARG A 121 7.43 1.26 -9.07
C ARG A 121 8.13 2.43 -8.39
N THR A 122 8.98 3.14 -9.13
CA THR A 122 9.71 4.30 -8.62
C THR A 122 8.82 5.45 -8.23
N ASP A 123 7.63 5.52 -8.82
CA ASP A 123 6.69 6.63 -8.72
C ASP A 123 5.62 6.35 -7.64
N MET A 124 5.63 5.16 -7.03
CA MET A 124 4.68 4.78 -5.98
C MET A 124 5.06 5.42 -4.64
N TYR A 125 4.09 6.08 -4.01
CA TYR A 125 4.24 6.66 -2.67
C TYR A 125 3.76 5.72 -1.57
N ALA A 126 2.52 5.22 -1.72
CA ALA A 126 1.86 4.46 -0.68
C ALA A 126 0.76 3.59 -1.28
N LEU A 127 0.23 2.69 -0.46
CA LEU A 127 -1.01 2.00 -0.71
C LEU A 127 -1.80 1.83 0.58
N ASP A 128 -3.11 1.68 0.41
CA ASP A 128 -4.04 1.38 1.48
C ASP A 128 -4.83 0.12 1.15
N ILE A 129 -5.12 -0.66 2.18
CA ILE A 129 -6.00 -1.83 2.10
C ILE A 129 -7.09 -1.66 3.16
N TRP A 130 -8.34 -1.50 2.72
CA TRP A 130 -9.49 -1.52 3.59
C TRP A 130 -9.93 -2.95 3.83
N ALA A 131 -10.06 -3.31 5.09
CA ALA A 131 -10.65 -4.56 5.54
C ALA A 131 -11.82 -4.31 6.48
N VAL A 132 -12.75 -5.27 6.53
CA VAL A 132 -13.78 -5.34 7.57
C VAL A 132 -13.42 -6.49 8.49
N GLU A 133 -13.20 -6.16 9.76
CA GLU A 133 -12.81 -7.11 10.80
C GLU A 133 -14.03 -7.52 11.66
N GLY A 134 -13.77 -8.23 12.76
CA GLY A 134 -14.80 -8.70 13.69
C GLY A 134 -15.76 -7.57 14.09
N HIS A 135 -17.04 -7.91 14.23
CA HIS A 135 -18.12 -6.95 14.56
C HIS A 135 -18.40 -5.84 13.53
N GLY A 136 -17.80 -5.92 12.33
CA GLY A 136 -18.05 -4.97 11.24
C GLY A 136 -17.21 -3.70 11.31
N GLU A 137 -16.18 -3.68 12.15
CA GLU A 137 -15.20 -2.59 12.22
C GLU A 137 -14.41 -2.50 10.92
N GLN A 138 -14.15 -1.27 10.46
CA GLN A 138 -13.33 -1.04 9.27
C GLN A 138 -11.91 -0.66 9.69
N THR A 139 -10.94 -1.40 9.17
CA THR A 139 -9.52 -1.15 9.37
C THR A 139 -8.88 -0.76 8.05
N ILE A 140 -8.01 0.26 8.06
CA ILE A 140 -7.18 0.65 6.91
C ILE A 140 -5.74 0.27 7.23
N TYR A 141 -5.18 -0.64 6.46
CA TYR A 141 -3.77 -0.97 6.49
C TYR A 141 -3.03 -0.06 5.51
N THR A 142 -2.32 0.93 6.04
CA THR A 142 -1.58 1.92 5.25
C THR A 142 -0.11 1.53 5.17
N LEU A 143 0.41 1.55 3.96
CA LEU A 143 1.69 0.98 3.58
C LEU A 143 2.44 1.98 2.69
N VAL A 144 3.61 2.43 3.13
CA VAL A 144 4.33 3.55 2.53
C VAL A 144 5.66 3.10 1.95
N PHE A 145 5.94 3.44 0.70
CA PHE A 145 7.09 2.95 -0.08
C PHE A 145 8.36 3.77 0.16
N GLU A 146 8.21 5.08 0.03
CA GLU A 146 9.17 6.14 0.30
C GLU A 146 8.31 7.32 0.69
N ALA A 147 8.60 7.96 1.82
CA ALA A 147 7.83 9.13 2.16
C ALA A 147 8.66 10.21 2.82
N ARG A 148 8.40 11.43 2.33
CA ARG A 148 8.57 12.66 3.07
C ARG A 148 7.28 12.90 3.82
N ILE A 149 7.22 12.49 5.07
CA ILE A 149 6.02 12.64 5.88
C ILE A 149 6.14 13.95 6.63
N LYS A 150 5.29 14.89 6.26
CA LYS A 150 5.18 16.17 6.95
C LYS A 150 4.10 16.05 8.01
N THR A 151 4.51 16.01 9.27
CA THR A 151 3.61 16.22 10.40
C THR A 151 3.59 17.70 10.76
N ASP A 152 2.70 18.10 11.66
CA ASP A 152 2.63 19.48 12.16
C ASP A 152 3.95 19.95 12.82
N GLU A 153 4.81 19.00 13.23
CA GLU A 153 6.02 19.28 13.99
C GLU A 153 7.33 18.93 13.25
N ARG A 154 7.33 17.97 12.30
CA ARG A 154 8.56 17.46 11.66
C ARG A 154 8.33 16.94 10.24
N GLU A 155 9.39 16.98 9.43
CA GLU A 155 9.48 16.26 8.16
C GLU A 155 10.34 15.01 8.36
N TYR A 156 9.75 13.83 8.19
CA TYR A 156 10.46 12.55 8.22
C TYR A 156 10.83 12.17 6.80
N HIS A 157 12.09 11.86 6.54
CA HIS A 157 12.52 11.30 5.26
C HIS A 157 12.79 9.81 5.44
N ILE A 158 11.83 9.00 5.01
CA ILE A 158 11.97 7.55 4.99
C ILE A 158 12.48 7.17 3.62
N SER A 159 13.78 6.89 3.55
CA SER A 159 14.43 6.47 2.31
C SER A 159 13.99 5.05 1.93
N ARG A 160 13.83 4.83 0.64
CA ARG A 160 13.49 3.52 0.06
C ARG A 160 14.48 2.46 0.56
N PHE A 161 13.95 1.35 1.07
CA PHE A 161 14.77 0.16 1.33
C PHE A 161 15.17 -0.46 -0.02
N GLU A 162 16.36 -0.08 -0.51
CA GLU A 162 16.98 -0.75 -1.64
C GLU A 162 17.64 -2.03 -1.15
N SER A 163 16.95 -3.15 -1.38
CA SER A 163 17.57 -4.47 -1.26
C SER A 163 18.56 -4.65 -2.41
N GLU A 164 19.78 -4.13 -2.27
CA GLU A 164 20.93 -4.62 -3.02
C GLU A 164 21.25 -6.05 -2.54
N GLN A 165 20.48 -7.04 -3.00
CA GLN A 165 21.02 -8.39 -3.12
C GLN A 165 21.72 -8.48 -4.46
N ILE A 166 22.97 -8.00 -4.47
CA ILE A 166 23.98 -8.49 -5.40
C ILE A 166 24.13 -9.98 -5.09
N PHE A 167 23.39 -10.82 -5.81
CA PHE A 167 23.73 -12.23 -5.90
C PHE A 167 25.08 -12.30 -6.62
N ARG A 168 26.16 -12.50 -5.85
CA ARG A 168 27.42 -13.07 -6.37
C ARG A 168 27.36 -14.57 -6.22
#